data_AF-A0A2U3N8F5-F1
#
_entry.id   AF-A0A2U3N8F5-F1
#
_cell.length_a   1.000
_cell.length_b   1.000
_cell.length_c   1.000
_cell.angle_alpha   90.00
_cell.angle_beta   90.00
_cell.angle_gamma   90.00
#
_symmetry.space_group_name_H-M   'P 1'
#
loop_
_entity.id
_entity.type
_entity.pdbx_description
1 polymer ?
#
loop_
_entity_poly.entity_id
_entity_poly.type
_entity_poly.pdbx_seq_one_letter_code
_entity_poly.pdbx_strand_id
1 'polypeptide(L)'
;VGTLLLVLAAVLFIASIVVLVVAVRRPKKPAPPGGRQDPLSFNAMPQFGPRQLGPGAIVSYGGVDLVVRGSVTFREGPFVWWEHLLEGGDQPIWLSVEEDDGRLELAMWVTRKDLTLQPGDQYVIDGVAFHETERGRASYTTEGTTGLPAGGEMEFLDCANAGETALLSFERWAPDMPWEISTGKHVVPGELTVYPAPPPTAP
;
A
#
# COMPACT_ATOMS: atom_id res chain seq x y z
N VAL A 1 -61.05 -32.10 3.56
CA VAL A 1 -59.91 -31.37 4.16
C VAL A 1 -58.71 -31.29 3.20
N GLY A 2 -58.26 -32.40 2.59
CA GLY A 2 -57.11 -32.40 1.67
C GLY A 2 -57.27 -31.57 0.38
N THR A 3 -58.48 -31.53 -0.21
CA THR A 3 -58.77 -30.74 -1.42
C THR A 3 -58.70 -29.23 -1.18
N LEU A 4 -59.12 -28.76 -0.01
CA LEU A 4 -59.05 -27.34 0.37
C LEU A 4 -57.60 -26.86 0.54
N LEU A 5 -56.74 -27.70 1.13
CA LEU A 5 -55.31 -27.42 1.30
C LEU A 5 -54.57 -27.37 -0.04
N LEU A 6 -54.91 -28.26 -0.98
CA LEU A 6 -54.34 -28.26 -2.34
C LEU A 6 -54.71 -27.00 -3.13
N VAL A 7 -55.97 -26.54 -3.04
CA VAL A 7 -56.42 -25.30 -3.69
C VAL A 7 -55.72 -24.09 -3.09
N LEU A 8 -55.57 -24.03 -1.76
CA LEU A 8 -54.87 -22.93 -1.10
C LEU A 8 -53.38 -22.87 -1.50
N ALA A 9 -52.71 -24.02 -1.56
CA ALA A 9 -51.31 -24.10 -2.00
C ALA A 9 -51.13 -23.65 -3.46
N ALA A 10 -52.03 -24.04 -4.35
CA ALA A 10 -52.00 -23.62 -5.75
C ALA A 10 -52.19 -22.10 -5.90
N VAL A 11 -53.11 -21.50 -5.14
CA VAL A 11 -53.35 -20.05 -5.15
C VAL A 11 -52.13 -19.28 -4.65
N LEU A 12 -51.51 -19.72 -3.55
CA LEU A 12 -50.28 -19.10 -3.02
C LEU A 12 -49.11 -19.22 -4.00
N PHE A 13 -48.99 -20.36 -4.69
CA PHE A 13 -47.95 -20.56 -5.70
C PHE A 13 -48.13 -19.62 -6.90
N ILE A 14 -49.37 -19.47 -7.39
CA ILE A 14 -49.68 -18.53 -8.48
C ILE A 14 -49.40 -17.09 -8.04
N ALA A 15 -49.81 -16.70 -6.82
CA ALA A 15 -49.54 -15.37 -6.29
C ALA A 15 -48.02 -15.08 -6.18
N SER A 16 -47.24 -16.05 -5.72
CA SER A 16 -45.77 -15.99 -5.68
C SER A 16 -45.16 -15.74 -7.06
N ILE A 17 -45.59 -16.50 -8.07
CA ILE A 17 -45.12 -16.34 -9.45
C ILE A 17 -45.48 -14.96 -9.98
N VAL A 18 -46.69 -14.47 -9.73
CA VAL A 18 -47.13 -13.14 -10.17
C VAL A 18 -46.27 -12.05 -9.52
N VAL A 19 -45.99 -12.14 -8.22
CA VAL A 19 -45.11 -11.19 -7.51
C VAL A 19 -43.70 -11.22 -8.08
N LEU A 20 -43.15 -12.40 -8.34
CA LEU A 20 -41.82 -12.57 -8.92
C LEU A 20 -41.74 -11.94 -10.31
N VAL A 21 -42.71 -12.22 -11.18
CA VAL A 21 -42.78 -11.66 -12.55
C VAL A 21 -42.92 -10.14 -12.51
N VAL A 22 -43.73 -9.59 -11.61
CA VAL A 22 -43.87 -8.14 -11.43
C VAL A 22 -42.57 -7.52 -10.92
N ALA A 23 -41.88 -8.17 -9.97
CA ALA A 23 -40.60 -7.70 -9.45
C ALA A 23 -39.50 -7.68 -10.51
N VAL A 24 -39.42 -8.73 -11.35
CA VAL A 24 -38.42 -8.84 -12.43
C VAL A 24 -38.73 -7.89 -13.59
N ARG A 25 -40.01 -7.60 -13.87
CA ARG A 25 -40.43 -6.67 -14.93
C ARG A 25 -40.44 -5.20 -14.50
N ARG A 26 -40.19 -4.88 -13.22
CA ARG A 26 -40.07 -3.49 -12.77
C ARG A 26 -38.83 -2.86 -13.42
N PRO A 27 -38.98 -1.78 -14.21
CA PRO A 27 -37.84 -1.08 -14.77
C PRO A 27 -36.99 -0.53 -13.61
N LYS A 28 -35.70 -0.87 -13.59
CA LYS A 28 -34.75 -0.29 -12.64
C LYS A 28 -34.72 1.22 -12.88
N LYS A 29 -35.17 2.01 -11.90
CA LYS A 29 -34.97 3.46 -11.94
C LYS A 29 -33.46 3.72 -12.02
N PRO A 30 -32.98 4.59 -12.93
CA PRO A 30 -31.58 4.99 -12.93
C PRO A 30 -31.21 5.48 -11.54
N ALA A 31 -30.11 4.95 -10.98
CA ALA A 31 -29.57 5.50 -9.75
C ALA A 31 -29.27 7.00 -9.99
N PRO A 32 -29.54 7.89 -9.02
CA PRO A 32 -29.10 9.27 -9.14
C PRO A 32 -27.59 9.30 -9.39
N PRO A 33 -27.07 10.28 -10.16
CA PRO A 33 -25.63 10.40 -10.39
C PRO A 33 -24.93 10.43 -9.03
N GLY A 34 -23.93 9.55 -8.85
CA GLY A 34 -23.13 9.56 -7.63
C GLY A 34 -22.53 10.95 -7.42
N GLY A 35 -22.54 11.43 -6.17
CA GLY A 35 -21.84 12.67 -5.81
C GLY A 35 -20.34 12.56 -6.09
N ARG A 36 -19.64 13.70 -6.11
CA ARG A 36 -18.17 13.72 -6.17
C ARG A 36 -17.64 12.90 -4.99
N GLN A 37 -16.75 11.95 -5.27
CA GLN A 37 -16.03 11.21 -4.24
C GLN A 37 -14.80 12.01 -3.84
N ASP A 38 -14.55 12.10 -2.54
CA ASP A 38 -13.31 12.65 -2.01
C ASP A 38 -12.18 11.61 -2.23
N PRO A 39 -11.19 11.92 -3.08
CA PRO A 39 -10.09 11.00 -3.37
C PRO A 39 -9.21 10.72 -2.15
N LEU A 40 -9.35 11.49 -1.07
CA LEU A 40 -8.62 11.33 0.20
C LEU A 40 -9.54 10.79 1.32
N SER A 41 -10.74 10.32 1.00
CA SER A 41 -11.62 9.75 2.04
C SER A 41 -11.07 8.44 2.60
N PHE A 42 -11.22 8.23 3.91
CA PHE A 42 -10.87 6.98 4.60
C PHE A 42 -11.51 5.70 4.00
N ASN A 43 -12.56 5.84 3.18
CA ASN A 43 -13.25 4.73 2.53
C ASN A 43 -12.87 4.55 1.04
N ALA A 44 -12.02 5.41 0.49
CA ALA A 44 -11.44 5.17 -0.82
C ALA A 44 -10.56 3.92 -0.72
N MET A 45 -10.66 2.99 -1.68
CA MET A 45 -9.78 1.82 -1.69
C MET A 45 -8.32 2.28 -1.58
N PRO A 46 -7.46 1.62 -0.76
CA PRO A 46 -6.10 2.09 -0.56
C PRO A 46 -5.39 2.21 -1.90
N GLN A 47 -5.23 3.44 -2.39
CA GLN A 47 -4.62 3.73 -3.69
C GLN A 47 -3.15 3.31 -3.73
N PHE A 48 -2.56 3.19 -2.54
CA PHE A 48 -1.15 2.95 -2.32
C PHE A 48 -0.86 1.59 -1.66
N GLY A 49 -1.86 0.72 -1.48
CA GLY A 49 -1.60 -0.64 -1.00
C GLY A 49 -0.99 -1.56 -2.08
N PRO A 50 -0.42 -2.73 -1.72
CA PRO A 50 0.25 -3.64 -2.66
C PRO A 50 -0.68 -4.21 -3.74
N ARG A 51 -1.99 -4.19 -3.51
CA ARG A 51 -2.96 -4.54 -4.57
C ARG A 51 -2.95 -3.56 -5.74
N GLN A 52 -2.65 -2.29 -5.49
CA GLN A 52 -2.56 -1.26 -6.53
C GLN A 52 -1.11 -1.03 -6.95
N LEU A 53 -0.18 -1.03 -6.00
CA LEU A 53 1.25 -0.80 -6.21
C LEU A 53 2.07 -2.09 -6.31
N GLY A 54 1.46 -3.22 -6.68
CA GLY A 54 2.20 -4.46 -6.90
C GLY A 54 3.11 -4.39 -8.14
N PRO A 55 3.92 -5.44 -8.39
CA PRO A 55 4.78 -5.51 -9.56
C PRO A 55 4.05 -5.24 -10.88
N GLY A 56 4.59 -4.34 -11.69
CA GLY A 56 4.00 -3.91 -12.95
C GLY A 56 3.07 -2.69 -12.87
N ALA A 57 2.77 -2.18 -11.67
CA ALA A 57 2.20 -0.85 -11.51
C ALA A 57 3.17 0.23 -12.03
N ILE A 58 2.64 1.41 -12.36
CA ILE A 58 3.44 2.59 -12.71
C ILE A 58 3.12 3.71 -11.72
N VAL A 59 4.17 4.29 -11.15
CA VAL A 59 4.11 5.51 -10.33
C VAL A 59 4.76 6.64 -11.11
N SER A 60 3.95 7.57 -11.60
CA SER A 60 4.43 8.81 -12.18
C SER A 60 4.77 9.80 -11.06
N TYR A 61 6.03 10.23 -11.00
CA TYR A 61 6.53 11.21 -10.03
C TYR A 61 7.49 12.18 -10.73
N GLY A 62 7.29 13.49 -10.54
CA GLY A 62 8.19 14.50 -11.11
C GLY A 62 8.30 14.47 -12.65
N GLY A 63 7.30 13.94 -13.35
CA GLY A 63 7.30 13.77 -14.81
C GLY A 63 8.03 12.53 -15.32
N VAL A 64 8.41 11.60 -14.43
CA VAL A 64 9.01 10.31 -14.76
C VAL A 64 8.06 9.19 -14.38
N ASP A 65 7.81 8.29 -15.33
CA ASP A 65 7.05 7.06 -15.10
C ASP A 65 7.98 5.99 -14.56
N LEU A 66 7.78 5.59 -13.30
CA LEU A 66 8.57 4.57 -12.63
C LEU A 66 7.76 3.29 -12.51
N VAL A 67 8.34 2.18 -12.93
CA VAL A 67 7.72 0.86 -12.85
C VAL A 67 7.97 0.26 -11.48
N VAL A 68 6.92 -0.23 -10.82
CA VAL A 68 7.10 -1.03 -9.61
C VAL A 68 7.66 -2.40 -10.00
N ARG A 69 8.84 -2.71 -9.49
CA ARG A 69 9.55 -3.97 -9.75
C ARG A 69 9.24 -5.04 -8.72
N GLY A 70 9.04 -4.63 -7.48
CA GLY A 70 8.82 -5.51 -6.34
C GLY A 70 8.17 -4.76 -5.19
N SER A 71 7.63 -5.49 -4.24
CA SER A 71 7.02 -4.92 -3.04
C SER A 71 7.37 -5.74 -1.82
N VAL A 72 7.52 -5.04 -0.69
CA VAL A 72 7.75 -5.62 0.62
C VAL A 72 6.55 -5.27 1.48
N THR A 73 6.02 -6.26 2.20
CA THR A 73 5.00 -6.05 3.23
C THR A 73 5.63 -6.32 4.57
N PHE A 74 5.58 -5.34 5.47
CA PHE A 74 6.12 -5.43 6.81
C PHE A 74 5.02 -5.60 7.84
N ARG A 75 5.34 -6.25 8.96
CA ARG A 75 4.42 -6.44 10.08
C ARG A 75 5.15 -6.35 11.41
N GLU A 76 4.69 -5.43 12.26
CA GLU A 76 5.10 -5.29 13.65
C GLU A 76 3.86 -5.29 14.55
N GLY A 77 3.60 -6.42 15.21
CA GLY A 77 2.37 -6.58 16.00
C GLY A 77 1.11 -6.33 15.15
N PRO A 78 0.28 -5.31 15.50
CA PRO A 78 -0.89 -4.94 14.71
C PRO A 78 -0.59 -4.04 13.50
N PHE A 79 0.62 -3.48 13.41
CA PHE A 79 0.99 -2.48 12.40
C PHE A 79 1.48 -3.15 11.11
N VAL A 80 1.14 -2.54 9.98
CA VAL A 80 1.48 -3.02 8.63
C VAL A 80 1.79 -1.82 7.76
N TRP A 81 2.95 -1.84 7.13
CA TRP A 81 3.34 -0.88 6.09
C TRP A 81 3.93 -1.62 4.89
N TRP A 82 4.12 -0.89 3.80
CA TRP A 82 4.61 -1.44 2.55
C TRP A 82 5.72 -0.58 1.98
N GLU A 83 6.63 -1.23 1.27
CA GLU A 83 7.59 -0.53 0.43
C GLU A 83 7.60 -1.09 -0.97
N HIS A 84 7.67 -0.20 -1.96
CA HIS A 84 7.63 -0.54 -3.37
C HIS A 84 8.91 -0.09 -4.06
N LEU A 85 9.63 -1.05 -4.67
CA LEU A 85 10.82 -0.74 -5.45
C LEU A 85 10.41 -0.16 -6.81
N LEU A 86 10.73 1.10 -7.04
CA LEU A 86 10.45 1.83 -8.27
C LEU A 86 11.71 1.94 -9.12
N GLU A 87 11.58 1.65 -10.42
CA GLU A 87 12.70 1.71 -11.38
C GLU A 87 12.28 2.37 -12.70
N GLY A 88 13.20 3.05 -13.38
CA GLY A 88 12.95 3.77 -14.63
C GLY A 88 13.61 5.16 -14.69
N GLY A 89 14.04 5.68 -13.54
CA GLY A 89 14.87 6.88 -13.43
C GLY A 89 16.37 6.57 -13.40
N ASP A 90 17.16 7.54 -12.92
CA ASP A 90 18.63 7.43 -12.85
C ASP A 90 19.12 6.32 -11.90
N GLN A 91 18.36 6.06 -10.85
CA GLN A 91 18.60 4.98 -9.88
C GLN A 91 17.28 4.43 -9.32
N PRO A 92 17.26 3.21 -8.77
CA PRO A 92 16.10 2.69 -8.07
C PRO A 92 15.78 3.54 -6.84
N ILE A 93 14.48 3.74 -6.59
CA ILE A 93 13.97 4.42 -5.39
C ILE A 93 12.91 3.55 -4.74
N TRP A 94 12.76 3.65 -3.43
CA TRP A 94 11.70 2.95 -2.70
C TRP A 94 10.60 3.92 -2.32
N LEU A 95 9.35 3.55 -2.56
CA LEU A 95 8.19 4.27 -2.04
C LEU A 95 7.64 3.51 -0.83
N SER A 96 7.75 4.13 0.35
CA SER A 96 7.11 3.64 1.57
C SER A 96 5.69 4.17 1.66
N VAL A 97 4.79 3.29 2.10
CA VAL A 97 3.36 3.53 2.28
C VAL A 97 2.94 3.01 3.64
N GLU A 98 2.47 3.93 4.47
CA GLU A 98 2.03 3.62 5.82
C GLU A 98 0.68 4.28 6.09
N GLU A 99 -0.10 3.67 6.99
CA GLU A 99 -1.27 4.30 7.58
C GLU A 99 -1.03 4.44 9.09
N ASP A 100 -0.80 5.66 9.54
CA ASP A 100 -0.62 6.01 10.96
C ASP A 100 -1.79 6.87 11.45
N ASP A 101 -2.44 6.44 12.53
CA ASP A 101 -3.65 7.04 13.09
C ASP A 101 -4.73 7.36 12.03
N GLY A 102 -4.86 6.48 11.03
CA GLY A 102 -5.79 6.60 9.91
C GLY A 102 -5.37 7.60 8.83
N ARG A 103 -4.16 8.16 8.92
CA ARG A 103 -3.60 9.06 7.92
C ARG A 103 -2.59 8.32 7.05
N LEU A 104 -2.70 8.53 5.75
CA LEU A 104 -1.74 8.03 4.79
C LEU A 104 -0.44 8.81 4.89
N GLU A 105 0.65 8.11 5.14
CA GLU A 105 2.01 8.64 5.09
C GLU A 105 2.78 8.00 3.93
N LEU A 106 3.50 8.83 3.19
CA LEU A 106 4.28 8.40 2.02
C LEU A 106 5.68 8.99 2.10
N ALA A 107 6.69 8.17 1.81
CA ALA A 107 8.07 8.60 1.73
C ALA A 107 8.78 7.99 0.52
N MET A 108 9.66 8.76 -0.11
CA MET A 108 10.55 8.30 -1.16
C MET A 108 11.96 8.17 -0.60
N TRP A 109 12.56 7.00 -0.78
CA TRP A 109 13.85 6.63 -0.23
C TRP A 109 14.86 6.30 -1.32
N VAL A 110 16.11 6.67 -1.07
CA VAL A 110 17.27 6.36 -1.89
C VAL A 110 18.31 5.69 -1.01
N THR A 111 18.68 4.47 -1.38
CA THR A 111 19.76 3.73 -0.71
C THR A 111 21.11 4.40 -0.94
N ARG A 112 21.84 4.66 0.15
CA ARG A 112 23.13 5.35 0.20
C ARG A 112 24.28 4.37 0.42
N LYS A 113 24.77 3.80 -0.68
CA LYS A 113 25.88 2.84 -0.68
C LYS A 113 27.25 3.46 -0.38
N ASP A 114 27.33 4.79 -0.40
CA ASP A 114 28.52 5.57 -0.06
C ASP A 114 28.71 5.77 1.45
N LEU A 115 27.71 5.42 2.26
CA LEU A 115 27.72 5.58 3.70
C LEU A 115 28.07 4.27 4.42
N THR A 116 28.78 4.38 5.55
CA THR A 116 29.19 3.23 6.39
C THR A 116 28.90 3.47 7.87
N LEU A 117 27.86 4.25 8.18
CA LEU A 117 27.45 4.55 9.55
C LEU A 117 26.83 3.33 10.24
N GLN A 118 26.84 3.33 11.57
CA GLN A 118 26.19 2.33 12.42
C GLN A 118 25.21 3.00 13.39
N PRO A 119 24.16 2.30 13.85
CA PRO A 119 23.34 2.75 14.97
C PRO A 119 24.17 3.13 16.20
N GLY A 120 23.96 4.34 16.70
CA GLY A 120 24.70 4.93 17.82
C GLY A 120 25.80 5.92 17.41
N ASP A 121 26.12 6.03 16.13
CA ASP A 121 27.02 7.06 15.60
C ASP A 121 26.36 8.46 15.63
N GLN A 122 27.15 9.50 15.34
CA GLN A 122 26.61 10.82 15.03
C GLN A 122 26.17 10.87 13.57
N TYR A 123 24.88 11.15 13.33
CA TYR A 123 24.31 11.16 11.99
C TYR A 123 24.37 12.56 11.36
N VAL A 124 25.39 12.82 10.55
CA VAL A 124 25.48 14.03 9.72
C VAL A 124 25.71 13.62 8.27
N ILE A 125 24.67 13.76 7.45
CA ILE A 125 24.69 13.38 6.02
C ILE A 125 24.50 14.65 5.19
N ASP A 126 25.41 14.89 4.25
CA ASP A 126 25.36 16.04 3.34
C ASP A 126 25.18 17.40 4.06
N GLY A 127 25.75 17.52 5.28
CA GLY A 127 25.67 18.71 6.12
C GLY A 127 24.39 18.84 6.96
N VAL A 128 23.48 17.87 6.88
CA VAL A 128 22.24 17.81 7.69
C VAL A 128 22.44 16.88 8.87
N ALA A 129 22.12 17.36 10.07
CA ALA A 129 22.12 16.54 11.28
C ALA A 129 20.78 15.83 11.46
N PHE A 130 20.84 14.54 11.79
CA PHE A 130 19.70 13.69 12.06
C PHE A 130 19.70 13.23 13.51
N HIS A 131 18.52 12.89 14.00
CA HIS A 131 18.31 12.27 15.30
C HIS A 131 17.34 11.11 15.13
N GLU A 132 17.51 10.10 15.95
CA GLU A 132 16.63 8.94 15.99
C GLU A 132 15.21 9.33 16.42
N THR A 133 14.24 8.80 15.69
CA THR A 133 12.81 8.96 15.96
C THR A 133 12.17 7.64 16.36
N GLU A 134 12.58 6.54 15.73
CA GLU A 134 12.01 5.21 15.98
C GLU A 134 13.04 4.10 15.83
N ARG A 135 12.84 3.00 16.56
CA ARG A 135 13.58 1.75 16.37
C ARG A 135 12.65 0.58 16.62
N GLY A 136 12.79 -0.47 15.82
CA GLY A 136 11.90 -1.62 15.93
C GLY A 136 12.39 -2.86 15.21
N ARG A 137 11.50 -3.86 15.19
CA ARG A 137 11.69 -5.11 14.46
C ARG A 137 10.40 -5.52 13.78
N ALA A 138 10.52 -5.93 12.53
CA ALA A 138 9.37 -6.33 11.73
C ALA A 138 9.63 -7.64 11.00
N SER A 139 8.60 -8.45 10.89
CA SER A 139 8.59 -9.55 9.91
C SER A 139 8.25 -8.98 8.53
N TYR A 140 8.80 -9.56 7.47
CA TYR A 140 8.51 -9.13 6.11
C TYR A 140 8.26 -10.30 5.16
N THR A 141 7.53 -10.00 4.08
CA THR A 141 7.39 -10.87 2.89
C THR A 141 7.56 -10.04 1.64
N THR A 142 8.04 -10.66 0.56
CA THR A 142 8.30 -9.97 -0.71
C THR A 142 7.52 -10.57 -1.88
N GLU A 143 7.23 -9.72 -2.86
CA GLU A 143 6.72 -10.13 -4.17
C GLU A 143 7.46 -9.38 -5.29
N GLY A 144 7.53 -9.98 -6.47
CA GLY A 144 8.26 -9.42 -7.60
C GLY A 144 9.78 -9.46 -7.44
N THR A 145 10.46 -8.43 -7.94
CA THR A 145 11.92 -8.30 -7.93
C THR A 145 12.33 -7.22 -6.94
N THR A 146 12.54 -7.58 -5.68
CA THR A 146 13.03 -6.67 -4.62
C THR A 146 14.55 -6.78 -4.39
N GLY A 147 15.15 -7.93 -4.76
CA GLY A 147 16.53 -8.27 -4.39
C GLY A 147 16.67 -8.85 -2.98
N LEU A 148 15.58 -8.92 -2.23
CA LEU A 148 15.51 -9.47 -0.87
C LEU A 148 15.02 -10.94 -0.89
N PRO A 149 15.24 -11.71 0.20
CA PRO A 149 14.59 -13.00 0.40
C PRO A 149 13.05 -12.93 0.30
N ALA A 150 12.40 -14.08 0.10
CA ALA A 150 10.93 -14.17 0.01
C ALA A 150 10.22 -13.71 1.30
N GLY A 151 10.92 -13.74 2.43
CA GLY A 151 10.50 -13.20 3.71
C GLY A 151 11.52 -13.48 4.80
N GLY A 152 11.33 -12.85 5.96
CA GLY A 152 12.24 -12.94 7.09
C GLY A 152 11.88 -11.95 8.19
N GLU A 153 12.86 -11.66 9.04
CA GLU A 153 12.79 -10.61 10.07
C GLU A 153 13.77 -9.51 9.70
N MET A 154 13.43 -8.27 10.01
CA MET A 154 14.34 -7.13 9.91
C MET A 154 14.38 -6.33 11.20
N GLU A 155 15.48 -5.60 11.38
CA GLU A 155 15.61 -4.55 12.39
C GLU A 155 15.73 -3.21 11.66
N PHE A 156 15.08 -2.19 12.20
CA PHE A 156 15.13 -0.85 11.62
C PHE A 156 15.40 0.22 12.68
N LEU A 157 15.93 1.35 12.20
CA LEU A 157 16.18 2.56 12.95
C LEU A 157 15.86 3.75 12.04
N ASP A 158 14.81 4.47 12.37
CA ASP A 158 14.41 5.67 11.64
C ASP A 158 14.88 6.92 12.36
N CYS A 159 15.29 7.88 11.56
CA CYS A 159 15.86 9.13 11.97
C CYS A 159 15.28 10.26 11.11
N ALA A 160 15.13 11.43 11.71
CA ALA A 160 14.73 12.64 11.02
C ALA A 160 15.67 13.81 11.33
N ASN A 161 15.70 14.81 10.46
CA ASN A 161 16.25 16.10 10.85
C ASN A 161 15.28 16.82 11.82
N ALA A 162 15.73 17.90 12.47
CA ALA A 162 14.94 18.61 13.48
C ALA A 162 13.58 19.18 12.97
N GLY A 163 13.40 19.29 11.65
CA GLY A 163 12.16 19.77 11.05
C GLY A 163 11.38 18.69 10.30
N GLU A 164 11.75 17.42 10.43
CA GLU A 164 11.07 16.27 9.78
C GLU A 164 10.90 16.43 8.26
N THR A 165 11.85 17.11 7.62
CA THR A 165 11.86 17.36 6.16
C THR A 165 12.86 16.49 5.43
N ALA A 166 13.82 15.91 6.16
CA ALA A 166 14.77 14.95 5.65
C ALA A 166 14.75 13.73 6.57
N LEU A 167 14.72 12.55 5.95
CA LEU A 167 14.65 11.27 6.62
C LEU A 167 15.94 10.48 6.40
N LEU A 168 16.27 9.65 7.36
CA LEU A 168 17.38 8.71 7.33
C LEU A 168 16.89 7.41 7.96
N SER A 169 17.05 6.30 7.28
CA SER A 169 16.71 4.98 7.80
C SER A 169 17.91 4.05 7.74
N PHE A 170 18.03 3.19 8.76
CA PHE A 170 18.92 2.06 8.77
C PHE A 170 18.09 0.79 8.82
N GLU A 171 18.36 -0.14 7.91
CA GLU A 171 17.66 -1.43 7.84
C GLU A 171 18.64 -2.58 7.86
N ARG A 172 18.33 -3.64 8.60
CA ARG A 172 19.12 -4.87 8.64
C ARG A 172 18.24 -6.09 8.49
N TRP A 173 18.41 -6.79 7.38
CA TRP A 173 17.58 -7.92 6.93
C TRP A 173 17.90 -9.28 7.55
N ALA A 174 19.02 -9.38 8.29
CA ALA A 174 19.39 -10.52 9.13
C ALA A 174 20.50 -10.11 10.13
N PRO A 175 20.64 -10.77 11.30
CA PRO A 175 21.62 -10.38 12.33
C PRO A 175 23.08 -10.30 11.85
N ASP A 176 23.45 -11.10 10.84
CA ASP A 176 24.78 -11.18 10.24
C ASP A 176 24.95 -10.34 8.96
N MET A 177 23.90 -9.63 8.53
CA MET A 177 23.97 -8.69 7.41
C MET A 177 24.38 -7.29 7.88
N PRO A 178 25.09 -6.51 7.04
CA PRO A 178 25.36 -5.12 7.32
C PRO A 178 24.07 -4.30 7.34
N TRP A 179 24.11 -3.16 8.03
CA TRP A 179 23.05 -2.15 7.92
C TRP A 179 23.07 -1.53 6.52
N GLU A 180 21.91 -1.50 5.89
CA GLU A 180 21.64 -0.69 4.71
C GLU A 180 21.17 0.69 5.17
N ILE A 181 21.66 1.74 4.51
CA ILE A 181 21.36 3.11 4.89
C ILE A 181 20.60 3.75 3.74
N SER A 182 19.50 4.41 4.03
CA SER A 182 18.69 5.12 3.05
C SER A 182 18.42 6.55 3.52
N THR A 183 18.49 7.51 2.60
CA THR A 183 18.00 8.87 2.85
C THR A 183 16.68 9.05 2.13
N GLY A 184 15.74 9.74 2.77
CA GLY A 184 14.40 9.92 2.22
C GLY A 184 13.81 11.29 2.45
N LYS A 185 12.63 11.47 1.89
CA LYS A 185 11.77 12.63 2.09
C LYS A 185 10.31 12.20 2.02
N HIS A 186 9.45 12.90 2.76
CA HIS A 186 8.03 12.75 2.58
C HIS A 186 7.59 13.21 1.18
N VAL A 187 6.57 12.53 0.66
CA VAL A 187 5.83 12.95 -0.53
C VAL A 187 4.36 12.98 -0.21
N VAL A 188 3.58 13.77 -0.94
CA VAL A 188 2.12 13.82 -0.74
C VAL A 188 1.41 13.09 -1.88
N PRO A 189 0.20 12.56 -1.67
CA PRO A 189 -0.54 11.85 -2.72
C PRO A 189 -0.70 12.66 -4.01
N GLY A 190 -0.84 13.98 -3.90
CA GLY A 190 -0.96 14.89 -5.07
C GLY A 190 0.30 15.02 -5.92
N GLU A 191 1.46 14.55 -5.45
CA GLU A 191 2.69 14.48 -6.24
C GLU A 191 2.78 13.22 -7.10
N LEU A 192 1.90 12.24 -6.85
CA LEU A 192 1.93 10.92 -7.47
C LEU A 192 0.73 10.71 -8.38
N THR A 193 0.97 10.07 -9.52
CA THR A 193 -0.11 9.43 -10.29
C THR A 193 0.16 7.95 -10.37
N VAL A 194 -0.76 7.15 -9.82
CA VAL A 194 -0.65 5.69 -9.78
C VAL A 194 -1.48 5.07 -10.90
N TYR A 195 -0.82 4.28 -11.75
CA TYR A 195 -1.46 3.36 -12.67
C TYR A 195 -1.36 1.96 -12.06
N PRO A 196 -2.50 1.36 -11.64
CA PRO A 196 -2.49 0.14 -10.86
C PRO A 196 -1.82 -1.04 -11.58
N ALA A 197 -1.24 -1.94 -10.79
CA ALA A 197 -0.72 -3.20 -11.27
C ALA A 197 -1.78 -3.99 -12.06
N PRO A 198 -1.37 -4.74 -13.08
CA PRO A 198 -2.26 -5.71 -13.70
C PRO A 198 -2.74 -6.73 -12.65
N PRO A 199 -3.94 -7.31 -12.81
CA PRO A 199 -4.42 -8.35 -11.91
C PRO A 199 -3.39 -9.49 -11.81
N PRO A 200 -3.20 -10.08 -10.62
CA PRO A 200 -2.32 -11.24 -10.50
C PRO A 200 -2.80 -12.34 -11.45
N THR A 201 -1.86 -12.90 -12.23
CA THR A 201 -2.19 -14.01 -13.12
C THR A 201 -2.49 -15.22 -12.26
N ALA A 202 -3.62 -15.88 -12.51
CA ALA A 202 -3.93 -17.14 -11.83
C ALA A 202 -2.84 -18.18 -12.14
N PRO A 203 -2.42 -19.01 -11.17
CA PRO A 203 -1.40 -20.04 -11.38
C PRO A 203 -1.83 -21.08 -12.41
#